data_AF-A0A3D6BKK8-F1
#
_entry.id   AF-A0A3D6BKK8-F1
#
_cell.length_a   1.000
_cell.length_b   1.000
_cell.length_c   1.000
_cell.angle_alpha   90.00
_cell.angle_beta   90.00
_cell.angle_gamma   90.00
#
_symmetry.space_group_name_H-M   'P 1'
#
loop_
_entity.id
_entity.type
_entity.pdbx_description
1 polymer ?
#
loop_
_entity_poly.entity_id
_entity_poly.type
_entity_poly.pdbx_seq_one_letter_code
_entity_poly.pdbx_strand_id
1 'polypeptide(L)'
;MALDGKILARAREQIGHTHANNVAEHYLRQEKIYSQIPEIRRIDDRLRAQMSELVGLTIKRSADLSDALKTLEDESLALQAKKAELLHAAGYPVDYLEDIYSCPKCKDTGFIGSQMCSCLIEEYNRQLTSELSTLLKNSDERFENFDLSLYGEAREAMSIVYDTCREYASSFSERSMNLLFQGGTGLGKTFLSACIARVVAQNGHSVCYDTAASALEAFEMKKFARDAEAAEKASTRVERMLECELMILDDLGTEMLTQISISALYTLINTRLIEGKKTIISTNLTDAELARRYTPQICSRIDGEFLKLPFAGTDIRKLKKEM
;
A
#
# COMPACT_ATOMS: atom_id res chain seq x y z
N MET A 1 0.08 -13.77 0.98
CA MET A 1 -0.26 -12.40 0.53
C MET A 1 0.22 -12.25 -0.89
N ALA A 2 -0.70 -12.13 -1.84
CA ALA A 2 -0.35 -11.75 -3.21
C ALA A 2 -0.18 -10.22 -3.22
N LEU A 3 1.08 -9.76 -3.19
CA LEU A 3 1.38 -8.33 -3.23
C LEU A 3 1.21 -7.82 -4.67
N ASP A 4 0.55 -6.67 -4.82
CA ASP A 4 0.52 -5.93 -6.09
C ASP A 4 1.96 -5.52 -6.47
N GLY A 5 2.48 -6.12 -7.54
CA GLY A 5 3.85 -5.92 -7.99
C GLY A 5 4.17 -4.49 -8.42
N LYS A 6 3.19 -3.72 -8.93
CA LYS A 6 3.40 -2.32 -9.33
C LYS A 6 3.52 -1.42 -8.12
N ILE A 7 2.66 -1.62 -7.12
CA ILE A 7 2.75 -0.86 -5.87
C ILE A 7 4.03 -1.21 -5.12
N LEU A 8 4.40 -2.49 -5.09
CA LEU A 8 5.65 -2.93 -4.48
C LEU A 8 6.87 -2.29 -5.16
N ALA A 9 6.86 -2.18 -6.49
CA ALA A 9 7.92 -1.50 -7.23
C ALA A 9 8.03 -0.02 -6.83
N ARG A 10 6.92 0.72 -6.75
CA ARG A 10 6.91 2.12 -6.30
C ARG A 10 7.37 2.29 -4.86
N ALA A 11 6.92 1.41 -3.96
CA ALA A 11 7.36 1.44 -2.55
C ALA A 11 8.88 1.22 -2.44
N ARG A 12 9.44 0.31 -3.25
CA ARG A 12 10.89 0.09 -3.33
C ARG A 12 11.63 1.28 -3.93
N GLU A 13 11.10 1.90 -4.97
CA GLU A 13 11.66 3.11 -5.58
C GLU A 13 11.72 4.25 -4.54
N GLN A 14 10.66 4.45 -3.76
CA GLN A 14 10.62 5.47 -2.71
C GLN A 14 11.66 5.23 -1.60
N ILE A 15 11.81 3.97 -1.17
CA ILE A 15 12.89 3.59 -0.23
C ILE A 15 14.27 3.83 -0.86
N GLY A 16 14.44 3.48 -2.15
CA GLY A 16 15.67 3.74 -2.89
C GLY A 16 16.03 5.23 -2.96
N HIS A 17 15.05 6.10 -3.22
CA HIS A 17 15.24 7.56 -3.15
C HIS A 17 15.66 8.03 -1.76
N THR A 18 15.05 7.48 -0.72
CA THR A 18 15.40 7.80 0.67
C THR A 18 16.85 7.40 0.97
N HIS A 19 17.26 6.20 0.56
CA HIS A 19 18.63 5.75 0.69
C HIS A 19 19.63 6.65 -0.07
N ALA A 20 19.32 7.00 -1.31
CA ALA A 20 20.16 7.89 -2.11
C ALA A 20 20.35 9.27 -1.46
N ASN A 21 19.29 9.84 -0.88
CA ASN A 21 19.36 11.10 -0.14
C ASN A 21 20.23 10.98 1.12
N ASN A 22 20.10 9.89 1.86
CA ASN A 22 20.92 9.62 3.05
C ASN A 22 22.40 9.49 2.70
N VAL A 23 22.71 8.79 1.60
CA VAL A 23 24.08 8.67 1.08
C VAL A 23 24.63 10.03 0.65
N ALA A 24 23.85 10.83 -0.08
CA ALA A 24 24.27 12.17 -0.49
C ALA A 24 24.54 13.09 0.70
N GLU A 25 23.67 13.07 1.71
CA GLU A 25 23.85 13.82 2.96
C GLU A 25 25.10 13.36 3.72
N HIS A 26 25.36 12.06 3.78
CA HIS A 26 26.58 11.52 4.38
C HIS A 26 27.85 12.05 3.70
N TYR A 27 27.89 12.05 2.36
CA TYR A 27 29.00 12.63 1.61
C TYR A 27 29.21 14.12 1.92
N LEU A 28 28.13 14.91 1.99
CA LEU A 28 28.21 16.33 2.34
C LEU A 28 28.77 16.55 3.75
N ARG A 29 28.33 15.74 4.73
CA ARG A 29 28.87 15.77 6.10
C ARG A 29 30.35 15.44 6.11
N GLN A 30 30.76 14.42 5.36
CA GLN A 30 32.14 13.98 5.30
C GLN A 30 33.05 15.03 4.65
N GLU A 31 32.68 15.61 3.51
CA GLU A 31 33.44 16.68 2.87
C GLU A 31 33.58 17.92 3.77
N LYS A 32 32.49 18.29 4.46
CA LYS A 32 32.51 19.38 5.43
C LYS A 32 33.51 19.13 6.56
N ILE A 33 33.53 17.93 7.14
CA ILE A 33 34.47 17.60 8.21
C ILE A 33 35.91 17.51 7.68
N TYR A 34 36.12 16.91 6.51
CA TYR A 34 37.46 16.80 5.94
C TYR A 34 38.07 18.16 5.56
N SER A 35 37.25 19.13 5.16
CA SER A 35 37.72 20.49 4.90
C SER A 35 38.01 21.27 6.18
N GLN A 36 37.20 21.12 7.22
CA GLN A 36 37.39 21.80 8.51
C GLN A 36 38.49 21.18 9.38
N ILE A 37 38.60 19.85 9.37
CA ILE A 37 39.51 19.06 10.19
C ILE A 37 40.24 18.05 9.29
N PRO A 38 41.24 18.48 8.51
CA PRO A 38 41.95 17.60 7.57
C PRO A 38 42.64 16.40 8.23
N GLU A 39 42.90 16.47 9.54
CA GLU A 39 43.45 15.36 10.32
C GLU A 39 42.51 14.15 10.38
N ILE A 40 41.18 14.37 10.41
CA ILE A 40 40.21 13.27 10.38
C ILE A 40 40.30 12.49 9.07
N ARG A 41 40.54 13.17 7.94
CA ARG A 41 40.76 12.50 6.65
C ARG A 41 42.00 11.59 6.69
N ARG A 42 43.09 12.06 7.31
CA ARG A 42 44.33 11.27 7.46
C ARG A 42 44.11 10.03 8.33
N ILE A 43 43.33 10.17 9.40
CA ILE A 43 42.92 9.04 10.25
C ILE A 43 42.13 8.01 9.42
N ASP A 44 41.12 8.46 8.67
CA ASP A 44 40.28 7.57 7.84
C ASP A 44 41.05 6.92 6.68
N ASP A 45 42.05 7.59 6.11
CA ASP A 45 42.97 7.01 5.13
C ASP A 45 43.88 5.94 5.78
N ARG A 46 44.38 6.17 7.01
CA ARG A 46 45.21 5.19 7.74
C ARG A 46 44.42 3.95 8.14
N LEU A 47 43.22 4.12 8.68
CA LEU A 47 42.32 3.01 9.04
C LEU A 47 42.00 2.13 7.81
N ARG A 48 41.77 2.74 6.64
CA ARG A 48 41.58 1.99 5.38
C ARG A 48 42.83 1.24 4.92
N ALA A 49 44.02 1.83 5.09
CA ALA A 49 45.28 1.16 4.78
C ALA A 49 45.52 -0.07 5.67
N GLN A 50 45.20 0.03 6.98
CA GLN A 50 45.30 -1.09 7.92
C GLN A 50 44.41 -2.27 7.52
N MET A 51 43.22 -2.02 6.95
CA MET A 51 42.39 -3.12 6.46
C MET A 51 43.03 -3.90 5.32
N SER A 52 43.73 -3.21 4.41
CA SER A 52 44.48 -3.89 3.34
C SER A 52 45.64 -4.73 3.91
N GLU A 53 46.31 -4.23 4.95
CA GLU A 53 47.40 -4.92 5.64
C GLU A 53 46.93 -6.19 6.36
N LEU A 54 45.78 -6.10 7.06
CA LEU A 54 45.11 -7.25 7.69
C LEU A 54 44.81 -8.37 6.70
N VAL A 55 44.23 -8.05 5.54
CA VAL A 55 43.94 -9.03 4.48
C VAL A 55 45.25 -9.68 4.00
N GLY A 56 46.32 -8.91 3.79
CA GLY A 56 47.63 -9.44 3.40
C GLY A 56 48.25 -10.38 4.44
N LEU A 57 48.08 -10.09 5.73
CA LEU A 57 48.60 -10.91 6.84
C LEU A 57 47.88 -12.26 6.95
N THR A 58 46.55 -12.30 6.75
CA THR A 58 45.78 -13.57 6.78
C THR A 58 46.18 -14.54 5.66
N ILE A 59 46.67 -14.03 4.53
CA ILE A 59 47.14 -14.85 3.40
C ILE A 59 48.52 -15.45 3.67
N LYS A 60 49.39 -14.76 4.42
CA LYS A 60 50.81 -15.12 4.57
C LYS A 60 51.13 -16.18 5.63
N ARG A 61 50.17 -16.65 6.45
CA ARG A 61 50.34 -17.69 7.51
C ARG A 61 51.72 -17.65 8.21
N SER A 62 52.08 -16.52 8.80
CA SER A 62 53.34 -16.34 9.53
C SER A 62 53.18 -16.65 11.03
N ALA A 63 54.28 -17.05 11.68
CA ALA A 63 54.34 -17.33 13.12
C ALA A 63 54.12 -16.06 14.00
N ASP A 64 54.37 -14.87 13.45
CA ASP A 64 54.20 -13.56 14.13
C ASP A 64 52.81 -12.93 13.92
N LEU A 65 51.83 -13.69 13.44
CA LEU A 65 50.51 -13.16 13.12
C LEU A 65 49.80 -12.51 14.32
N SER A 66 49.96 -13.09 15.52
CA SER A 66 49.29 -12.60 16.73
C SER A 66 49.78 -11.22 17.17
N ASP A 67 51.09 -10.98 17.14
CA ASP A 67 51.66 -9.70 17.60
C ASP A 67 51.41 -8.57 16.58
N ALA A 68 51.45 -8.90 15.29
CA ALA A 68 51.09 -7.96 14.23
C ALA A 68 49.61 -7.56 14.30
N LEU A 69 48.72 -8.53 14.55
CA LEU A 69 47.29 -8.27 14.75
C LEU A 69 47.04 -7.33 15.93
N LYS A 70 47.66 -7.62 17.08
CA LYS A 70 47.48 -6.82 18.29
C LYS A 70 47.98 -5.38 18.12
N THR A 71 49.11 -5.21 17.44
CA THR A 71 49.66 -3.87 17.14
C THR A 71 48.72 -3.06 16.26
N LEU A 72 48.13 -3.68 15.23
CA LEU A 72 47.16 -3.03 14.35
C LEU A 72 45.85 -2.67 15.08
N GLU A 73 45.39 -3.55 15.98
CA GLU A 73 44.22 -3.31 16.81
C GLU A 73 44.42 -2.13 17.77
N ASP A 74 45.55 -2.10 18.49
CA ASP A 74 45.90 -1.00 19.40
C ASP A 74 46.00 0.35 18.66
N GLU A 75 46.63 0.37 17.47
CA GLU A 75 46.71 1.57 16.64
C GLU A 75 45.31 2.00 16.14
N SER A 76 44.48 1.06 15.71
CA SER A 76 43.11 1.32 15.25
C SER A 76 42.26 1.96 16.36
N LEU A 77 42.32 1.42 17.58
CA LEU A 77 41.63 1.96 18.75
C LEU A 77 42.10 3.37 19.10
N ALA A 78 43.42 3.62 19.07
CA ALA A 78 43.98 4.94 19.34
C ALA A 78 43.54 5.97 18.28
N LEU A 79 43.51 5.57 17.00
CA LEU A 79 43.04 6.40 15.89
C LEU A 79 41.54 6.74 16.01
N GLN A 80 40.71 5.76 16.40
CA GLN A 80 39.28 5.97 16.64
C GLN A 80 39.03 6.91 17.82
N ALA A 81 39.77 6.76 18.93
CA ALA A 81 39.67 7.65 20.08
C ALA A 81 40.05 9.10 19.71
N LYS A 82 41.16 9.27 18.98
CA LYS A 82 41.59 10.58 18.49
C LYS A 82 40.57 11.22 17.53
N LYS A 83 39.93 10.43 16.66
CA LYS A 83 38.85 10.91 15.79
C LYS A 83 37.66 11.44 16.60
N ALA A 84 37.26 10.73 17.65
CA ALA A 84 36.16 11.15 18.52
C ALA A 84 36.49 12.46 19.26
N GLU A 85 37.72 12.60 19.78
CA GLU A 85 38.19 13.84 20.42
C GLU A 85 38.16 15.03 19.47
N LEU A 86 38.65 14.86 18.24
CA LEU A 86 38.66 15.92 17.22
C LEU A 86 37.26 16.37 16.83
N LEU A 87 36.31 15.43 16.65
CA LEU A 87 34.91 15.75 16.37
C LEU A 87 34.28 16.53 17.54
N HIS A 88 34.49 16.05 18.77
CA HIS A 88 33.93 16.68 19.97
C HIS A 88 34.49 18.08 20.21
N ALA A 89 35.80 18.28 20.05
CA ALA A 89 36.45 19.58 20.17
C ALA A 89 35.93 20.62 19.16
N ALA A 90 35.48 20.16 17.99
CA ALA A 90 34.85 20.99 16.97
C ALA A 90 33.32 21.13 17.12
N GLY A 91 32.72 20.55 18.18
CA GLY A 91 31.30 20.66 18.49
C GLY A 91 30.39 19.69 17.72
N TYR A 92 30.93 18.65 17.10
CA TYR A 92 30.16 17.61 16.41
C TYR A 92 29.96 16.38 17.31
N PRO A 93 28.83 15.66 17.18
CA PRO A 93 28.64 14.40 17.86
C PRO A 93 29.58 13.31 17.29
N VAL A 94 29.87 12.28 18.08
CA VAL A 94 30.85 11.24 17.72
C VAL A 94 30.39 10.39 16.54
N ASP A 95 29.09 10.22 16.37
CA ASP A 95 28.42 9.48 15.30
C ASP A 95 28.20 10.32 14.02
N TYR A 96 28.69 11.57 13.98
CA TYR A 96 28.39 12.49 12.86
C TYR A 96 28.83 11.98 11.48
N LEU A 97 29.86 11.13 11.45
CA LEU A 97 30.41 10.53 10.23
C LEU A 97 29.95 9.08 10.00
N GLU A 98 29.11 8.54 10.87
CA GLU A 98 28.50 7.23 10.65
C GLU A 98 27.48 7.29 9.51
N ASP A 99 27.23 6.13 8.89
CA ASP A 99 26.26 6.01 7.81
C ASP A 99 24.86 6.45 8.27
N ILE A 100 24.16 7.17 7.41
CA ILE A 100 22.80 7.63 7.68
C ILE A 100 21.83 6.60 7.09
N TYR A 101 20.90 6.13 7.92
CA TYR A 101 19.82 5.25 7.49
C TYR A 101 18.49 5.72 8.09
N SER A 102 17.43 5.71 7.27
CA SER A 102 16.07 6.01 7.73
C SER A 102 15.45 4.82 8.47
N CYS A 103 15.78 3.60 8.04
CA CYS A 103 15.41 2.36 8.70
C CYS A 103 16.67 1.62 9.20
N PRO A 104 16.94 1.60 10.52
CA PRO A 104 18.13 0.93 11.06
C PRO A 104 18.09 -0.59 10.93
N LYS A 105 16.89 -1.19 10.74
CA LYS A 105 16.72 -2.65 10.66
C LYS A 105 17.22 -3.23 9.33
N CYS A 106 16.83 -2.60 8.22
CA CYS A 106 17.18 -3.05 6.88
C CYS A 106 18.23 -2.16 6.20
N LYS A 107 18.67 -1.08 6.86
CA LYS A 107 19.59 -0.08 6.28
C LYS A 107 19.09 0.45 4.93
N ASP A 108 17.81 0.81 4.89
CA ASP A 108 17.10 1.31 3.71
C ASP A 108 17.11 0.37 2.48
N THR A 109 17.34 -0.93 2.67
CA THR A 109 17.20 -1.92 1.59
C THR A 109 15.75 -2.38 1.39
N GLY A 110 14.91 -2.20 2.41
CA GLY A 110 13.54 -2.71 2.45
C GLY A 110 13.43 -4.20 2.78
N PHE A 111 14.54 -4.92 2.97
CA PHE A 111 14.55 -6.37 3.26
C PHE A 111 15.48 -6.72 4.42
N ILE A 112 15.13 -7.77 5.16
CA ILE A 112 15.98 -8.40 6.16
C ILE A 112 16.17 -9.85 5.71
N GLY A 113 17.30 -10.13 5.04
CA GLY A 113 17.51 -11.40 4.35
C GLY A 113 16.50 -11.56 3.21
N SER A 114 15.68 -12.61 3.28
CA SER A 114 14.61 -12.90 2.31
C SER A 114 13.25 -12.30 2.69
N GLN A 115 13.11 -11.73 3.88
CA GLN A 115 11.84 -11.20 4.37
C GLN A 115 11.76 -9.69 4.14
N MET A 116 10.55 -9.20 3.80
CA MET A 116 10.31 -7.77 3.70
C MET A 116 10.41 -7.12 5.08
N CYS A 117 11.10 -5.99 5.16
CA CYS A 117 11.19 -5.20 6.36
C CYS A 117 9.85 -4.49 6.64
N SER A 118 9.56 -4.21 7.91
CA SER A 118 8.36 -3.46 8.30
C SER A 118 8.26 -2.10 7.60
N CYS A 119 9.39 -1.42 7.34
CA CYS A 119 9.38 -0.13 6.64
C CYS A 119 8.91 -0.26 5.18
N LEU A 120 9.21 -1.37 4.50
CA LEU A 120 8.74 -1.63 3.14
C LEU A 120 7.26 -1.99 3.12
N ILE A 121 6.79 -2.72 4.13
CA ILE A 121 5.36 -3.02 4.31
C ILE A 121 4.59 -1.71 4.57
N GLU A 122 5.08 -0.85 5.45
CA GLU A 122 4.48 0.45 5.75
C GLU A 122 4.42 1.36 4.51
N GLU A 123 5.52 1.44 3.75
CA GLU A 123 5.55 2.23 2.51
C GLU A 123 4.65 1.61 1.43
N TYR A 124 4.61 0.28 1.30
CA TYR A 124 3.68 -0.42 0.43
C TYR A 124 2.22 -0.09 0.76
N ASN A 125 1.84 -0.15 2.05
CA ASN A 125 0.50 0.20 2.51
C ASN A 125 0.19 1.69 2.30
N ARG A 126 1.19 2.56 2.42
CA ARG A 126 1.06 3.99 2.11
C ARG A 126 0.76 4.21 0.63
N GLN A 127 1.49 3.53 -0.26
CA GLN A 127 1.26 3.62 -1.71
C GLN A 127 -0.11 3.04 -2.10
N LEU A 128 -0.51 1.89 -1.53
CA LEU A 128 -1.86 1.33 -1.64
C LEU A 128 -2.95 2.33 -1.24
N THR A 129 -2.80 2.92 -0.04
CA THR A 129 -3.77 3.87 0.50
C THR A 129 -3.80 5.16 -0.32
N SER A 130 -2.67 5.60 -0.86
CA SER A 130 -2.59 6.79 -1.71
C SER A 130 -3.37 6.59 -3.01
N GLU A 131 -3.24 5.43 -3.67
CA GLU A 131 -4.04 5.13 -4.86
C GLU A 131 -5.53 5.13 -4.54
N LEU A 132 -5.94 4.48 -3.45
CA LEU A 132 -7.32 4.52 -2.98
C LEU A 132 -7.78 5.95 -2.68
N SER A 133 -6.95 6.77 -2.05
CA SER A 133 -7.29 8.15 -1.70
C SER A 133 -7.43 9.07 -2.92
N THR A 134 -6.87 8.72 -4.08
CA THR A 134 -7.16 9.44 -5.34
C THR A 134 -8.50 9.03 -5.96
N LEU A 135 -8.97 7.82 -5.66
CA LEU A 135 -10.25 7.28 -6.15
C LEU A 135 -11.42 7.65 -5.21
N LEU A 136 -11.13 7.71 -3.91
CA LEU A 136 -12.04 8.11 -2.84
C LEU A 136 -12.10 9.64 -2.80
N LYS A 137 -13.31 10.19 -2.93
CA LYS A 137 -13.51 11.63 -3.16
C LYS A 137 -13.09 12.51 -1.97
N ASN A 138 -13.04 11.98 -0.75
CA ASN A 138 -12.78 12.73 0.48
C ASN A 138 -11.89 11.97 1.49
N SER A 139 -11.05 12.69 2.24
CA SER A 139 -10.20 12.14 3.32
C SER A 139 -10.99 11.67 4.56
N ASP A 140 -12.27 12.02 4.65
CA ASP A 140 -13.12 11.82 5.83
C ASP A 140 -13.88 10.48 5.82
N GLU A 141 -13.71 9.65 4.80
CA GLU A 141 -14.31 8.32 4.69
C GLU A 141 -13.60 7.33 5.62
N ARG A 142 -13.95 7.44 6.91
CA ARG A 142 -13.52 6.58 8.02
C ARG A 142 -14.72 6.15 8.85
N PHE A 143 -14.64 4.97 9.47
CA PHE A 143 -15.75 4.42 10.27
C PHE A 143 -16.13 5.32 11.44
N GLU A 144 -15.19 6.07 12.01
CA GLU A 144 -15.43 7.01 13.12
C GLU A 144 -16.30 8.20 12.71
N ASN A 145 -16.31 8.54 11.42
CA ASN A 145 -17.05 9.67 10.87
C ASN A 145 -18.45 9.26 10.36
N PHE A 146 -18.83 7.98 10.52
CA PHE A 146 -20.15 7.50 10.14
C PHE A 146 -21.18 7.82 11.24
N ASP A 147 -22.02 8.80 11.00
CA ASP A 147 -22.99 9.27 11.99
C ASP A 147 -24.34 8.55 11.89
N LEU A 148 -24.55 7.57 12.77
CA LEU A 148 -25.79 6.81 12.90
C LEU A 148 -26.99 7.67 13.37
N SER A 149 -26.77 8.86 13.94
CA SER A 149 -27.86 9.73 14.38
C SER A 149 -28.70 10.27 13.22
N LEU A 150 -28.12 10.32 12.02
CA LEU A 150 -28.77 10.84 10.80
C LEU A 150 -29.81 9.89 10.19
N TYR A 151 -29.95 8.67 10.73
CA TYR A 151 -30.79 7.62 10.15
C TYR A 151 -32.19 7.48 10.79
N GLY A 152 -32.52 8.27 11.82
CA GLY A 152 -33.86 8.29 12.42
C GLY A 152 -34.39 6.90 12.77
N GLU A 153 -35.55 6.53 12.23
CA GLU A 153 -36.18 5.20 12.43
C GLU A 153 -35.35 4.04 11.86
N ALA A 154 -34.52 4.28 10.85
CA ALA A 154 -33.64 3.26 10.26
C ALA A 154 -32.34 3.04 11.05
N ARG A 155 -32.15 3.75 12.18
CA ARG A 155 -30.91 3.71 12.96
C ARG A 155 -30.52 2.31 13.41
N GLU A 156 -31.46 1.49 13.88
CA GLU A 156 -31.16 0.13 14.34
C GLU A 156 -30.67 -0.76 13.19
N ALA A 157 -31.39 -0.76 12.06
CA ALA A 157 -31.00 -1.50 10.87
C ALA A 157 -29.62 -1.05 10.35
N MET A 158 -29.38 0.27 10.33
CA MET A 158 -28.10 0.82 9.88
C MET A 158 -26.96 0.60 10.87
N SER A 159 -27.25 0.44 12.17
CA SER A 159 -26.24 0.02 13.15
C SER A 159 -25.75 -1.39 12.86
N ILE A 160 -26.65 -2.32 12.51
CA ILE A 160 -26.27 -3.68 12.13
C ILE A 160 -25.40 -3.67 10.87
N VAL A 161 -25.78 -2.88 9.86
CA VAL A 161 -24.98 -2.70 8.64
C VAL A 161 -23.60 -2.13 8.97
N TYR A 162 -23.54 -1.10 9.80
CA TYR A 162 -22.30 -0.46 10.23
C TYR A 162 -21.37 -1.46 10.94
N ASP A 163 -21.88 -2.18 11.95
CA ASP A 163 -21.11 -3.14 12.73
C ASP A 163 -20.62 -4.30 11.84
N THR A 164 -21.48 -4.78 10.93
CA THR A 164 -21.11 -5.81 9.94
C THR A 164 -19.97 -5.33 9.05
N CYS A 165 -20.04 -4.10 8.54
CA CYS A 165 -18.99 -3.52 7.70
C CYS A 165 -17.67 -3.32 8.47
N ARG A 166 -17.75 -2.89 9.74
CA ARG A 166 -16.57 -2.68 10.59
C ARG A 166 -15.88 -3.99 10.92
N GLU A 167 -16.65 -5.00 11.32
CA GLU A 167 -16.12 -6.34 11.58
C GLU A 167 -15.50 -6.94 10.32
N TYR A 168 -16.24 -6.92 9.19
CA TYR A 168 -15.76 -7.38 7.90
C TYR A 168 -14.41 -6.79 7.50
N ALA A 169 -14.24 -5.46 7.67
CA ALA A 169 -12.99 -4.79 7.33
C ALA A 169 -11.84 -5.20 8.25
N SER A 170 -12.11 -5.33 9.55
CA SER A 170 -11.10 -5.67 10.56
C SER A 170 -10.61 -7.12 10.48
N SER A 171 -11.50 -8.04 10.09
CA SER A 171 -11.21 -9.48 10.00
C SER A 171 -11.14 -9.98 8.55
N PHE A 172 -10.89 -9.07 7.59
CA PHE A 172 -10.90 -9.41 6.18
C PHE A 172 -9.88 -10.52 5.87
N SER A 173 -10.32 -11.50 5.09
CA SER A 173 -9.54 -12.66 4.68
C SER A 173 -10.17 -13.35 3.46
N GLU A 174 -9.47 -14.35 2.91
CA GLU A 174 -9.96 -15.21 1.83
C GLU A 174 -11.25 -16.00 2.19
N ARG A 175 -11.61 -16.09 3.48
CA ARG A 175 -12.86 -16.72 3.94
C ARG A 175 -14.04 -15.76 4.08
N SER A 176 -13.81 -14.46 3.86
CA SER A 176 -14.87 -13.46 3.94
C SER A 176 -15.94 -13.71 2.88
N MET A 177 -17.14 -13.21 3.11
CA MET A 177 -18.25 -13.28 2.15
C MET A 177 -18.12 -12.18 1.09
N ASN A 178 -18.76 -12.34 -0.06
CA ASN A 178 -19.03 -11.19 -0.92
C ASN A 178 -20.18 -10.38 -0.32
N LEU A 179 -20.20 -9.06 -0.50
CA LEU A 179 -21.26 -8.21 0.06
C LEU A 179 -22.00 -7.45 -1.05
N LEU A 180 -23.32 -7.37 -0.94
CA LEU A 180 -24.16 -6.53 -1.79
C LEU A 180 -24.77 -5.41 -0.94
N PHE A 181 -24.34 -4.17 -1.17
CA PHE A 181 -24.91 -2.99 -0.54
C PHE A 181 -26.07 -2.48 -1.38
N GLN A 182 -27.28 -2.57 -0.85
CA GLN A 182 -28.49 -2.29 -1.62
C GLN A 182 -29.39 -1.30 -0.89
N GLY A 183 -29.82 -0.24 -1.57
CA GLY A 183 -30.73 0.75 -0.99
C GLY A 183 -30.72 2.07 -1.76
N GLY A 184 -31.56 3.03 -1.38
CA GLY A 184 -31.67 4.32 -2.07
C GLY A 184 -30.39 5.17 -2.08
N THR A 185 -30.40 6.22 -2.91
CA THR A 185 -29.30 7.19 -3.03
C THR A 185 -29.06 7.94 -1.71
N GLY A 186 -27.79 8.21 -1.39
CA GLY A 186 -27.43 9.06 -0.25
C GLY A 186 -27.49 8.38 1.12
N LEU A 187 -27.69 7.06 1.17
CA LEU A 187 -27.78 6.29 2.42
C LEU A 187 -26.43 5.82 2.98
N GLY A 188 -25.30 6.20 2.38
CA GLY A 188 -23.96 5.88 2.91
C GLY A 188 -23.28 4.63 2.34
N LYS A 189 -23.80 4.02 1.26
CA LYS A 189 -23.18 2.85 0.60
C LYS A 189 -21.72 3.10 0.20
N THR A 190 -21.49 4.11 -0.64
CA THR A 190 -20.15 4.57 -1.07
C THR A 190 -19.24 4.90 0.12
N PHE A 191 -19.80 5.46 1.19
CA PHE A 191 -19.02 5.83 2.36
C PHE A 191 -18.52 4.59 3.12
N LEU A 192 -19.41 3.63 3.41
CA LEU A 192 -19.01 2.41 4.11
C LEU A 192 -18.11 1.51 3.26
N SER A 193 -18.34 1.42 1.95
CA SER A 193 -17.44 0.67 1.06
C SER A 193 -16.04 1.30 1.03
N ALA A 194 -15.94 2.63 1.02
CA ALA A 194 -14.67 3.33 1.13
C ALA A 194 -13.96 3.11 2.48
N CYS A 195 -14.72 3.08 3.58
CA CYS A 195 -14.18 2.76 4.90
C CYS A 195 -13.59 1.35 4.94
N ILE A 196 -14.30 0.37 4.37
CA ILE A 196 -13.80 -1.01 4.23
C ILE A 196 -12.52 -1.02 3.40
N ALA A 197 -12.52 -0.41 2.21
CA ALA A 197 -11.34 -0.39 1.34
C ALA A 197 -10.10 0.16 2.06
N ARG A 198 -10.27 1.24 2.83
CA ARG A 198 -9.20 1.86 3.60
C ARG A 198 -8.62 0.91 4.64
N VAL A 199 -9.47 0.31 5.48
CA VAL A 199 -9.01 -0.58 6.56
C VAL A 199 -8.39 -1.85 5.98
N VAL A 200 -8.99 -2.44 4.95
CA VAL A 200 -8.48 -3.66 4.30
C VAL A 200 -7.12 -3.40 3.64
N ALA A 201 -6.95 -2.26 2.96
CA ALA A 201 -5.66 -1.88 2.40
C ALA A 201 -4.60 -1.57 3.46
N GLN A 202 -4.99 -0.94 4.58
CA GLN A 202 -4.10 -0.70 5.72
C GLN A 202 -3.60 -2.00 6.35
N ASN A 203 -4.42 -3.05 6.33
CA ASN A 203 -4.04 -4.39 6.76
C ASN A 203 -3.15 -5.13 5.74
N GLY A 204 -2.76 -4.49 4.64
CA GLY A 204 -1.83 -5.02 3.64
C GLY A 204 -2.46 -5.88 2.56
N HIS A 205 -3.78 -5.91 2.47
CA HIS A 205 -4.48 -6.60 1.39
C HIS A 205 -4.56 -5.74 0.13
N SER A 206 -4.51 -6.39 -1.02
CA SER A 206 -4.72 -5.73 -2.31
C SER A 206 -6.20 -5.37 -2.51
N VAL A 207 -6.47 -4.08 -2.74
CA VAL A 207 -7.83 -3.55 -2.94
C VAL A 207 -7.93 -2.79 -4.24
N CYS A 208 -8.95 -3.08 -5.05
CA CYS A 208 -9.36 -2.22 -6.16
C CYS A 208 -10.72 -1.59 -5.84
N TYR A 209 -10.86 -0.29 -6.09
CA TYR A 209 -12.11 0.44 -5.96
C TYR A 209 -12.43 1.09 -7.29
N ASP A 210 -13.59 0.80 -7.86
CA ASP A 210 -14.02 1.45 -9.10
C ASP A 210 -15.54 1.59 -9.16
N THR A 211 -16.02 2.59 -9.90
CA THR A 211 -17.45 2.63 -10.27
C THR A 211 -17.73 1.53 -11.29
N ALA A 212 -18.94 0.97 -11.28
CA ALA A 212 -19.34 -0.04 -12.25
C ALA A 212 -19.12 0.45 -13.69
N ALA A 213 -19.50 1.69 -14.00
CA ALA A 213 -19.27 2.29 -15.30
C ALA A 213 -17.78 2.32 -15.71
N SER A 214 -16.89 2.78 -14.83
CA SER A 214 -15.46 2.91 -15.15
C SER A 214 -14.75 1.55 -15.24
N ALA A 215 -15.13 0.60 -14.38
CA ALA A 215 -14.62 -0.76 -14.46
C ALA A 215 -14.97 -1.39 -15.81
N LEU A 216 -16.24 -1.31 -16.23
CA LEU A 216 -16.70 -1.89 -17.48
C LEU A 216 -16.07 -1.21 -18.70
N GLU A 217 -15.94 0.11 -18.69
CA GLU A 217 -15.21 0.85 -19.73
C GLU A 217 -13.76 0.35 -19.89
N ALA A 218 -13.06 0.04 -18.79
CA ALA A 218 -11.70 -0.52 -18.87
C ALA A 218 -11.67 -1.90 -19.54
N PHE A 219 -12.68 -2.74 -19.32
CA PHE A 219 -12.82 -4.01 -20.05
C PHE A 219 -13.10 -3.80 -21.55
N GLU A 220 -13.89 -2.79 -21.91
CA GLU A 220 -14.12 -2.44 -23.32
C GLU A 220 -12.84 -1.94 -23.98
N MET A 221 -12.13 -1.01 -23.32
CA MET A 221 -10.85 -0.47 -23.81
C MET A 221 -9.78 -1.56 -23.97
N LYS A 222 -9.70 -2.54 -23.07
CA LYS A 222 -8.79 -3.69 -23.22
C LYS A 222 -9.01 -4.46 -24.53
N LYS A 223 -10.27 -4.58 -24.99
CA LYS A 223 -10.62 -5.36 -26.19
C LYS A 223 -10.61 -4.55 -27.48
N PHE A 224 -10.90 -3.24 -27.40
CA PHE A 224 -11.24 -2.45 -28.57
C PHE A 224 -10.42 -1.16 -28.74
N ALA A 225 -9.50 -0.84 -27.81
CA ALA A 225 -8.62 0.31 -27.98
C ALA A 225 -7.73 0.14 -29.22
N ARG A 226 -7.74 1.15 -30.10
CA ARG A 226 -6.89 1.20 -31.30
C ARG A 226 -5.46 1.61 -30.98
N ASP A 227 -5.29 2.34 -29.90
CA ASP A 227 -4.00 2.78 -29.39
C ASP A 227 -3.41 1.71 -28.47
N ALA A 228 -2.18 1.27 -28.78
CA ALA A 228 -1.52 0.18 -28.06
C ALA A 228 -1.20 0.55 -26.60
N GLU A 229 -0.88 1.82 -26.32
CA GLU A 229 -0.58 2.26 -24.97
C GLU A 229 -1.85 2.29 -24.10
N ALA A 230 -2.96 2.79 -24.64
CA ALA A 230 -4.26 2.77 -23.99
C ALA A 230 -4.76 1.34 -23.74
N ALA A 231 -4.58 0.43 -24.71
CA ALA A 231 -4.92 -0.99 -24.57
C ALA A 231 -4.12 -1.65 -23.44
N GLU A 232 -2.81 -1.38 -23.37
CA GLU A 232 -1.93 -1.94 -22.33
C GLU A 232 -2.30 -1.42 -20.93
N LYS A 233 -2.56 -0.12 -20.80
CA LYS A 233 -3.03 0.51 -19.56
C LYS A 233 -4.34 -0.12 -19.09
N ALA A 234 -5.29 -0.31 -20.01
CA ALA A 234 -6.57 -0.96 -19.72
C ALA A 234 -6.37 -2.43 -19.34
N SER A 235 -5.47 -3.16 -20.02
CA SER A 235 -5.17 -4.56 -19.70
C SER A 235 -4.66 -4.72 -18.28
N THR A 236 -3.68 -3.89 -17.88
CA THR A 236 -3.19 -3.91 -16.49
C THR A 236 -4.33 -3.62 -15.52
N ARG A 237 -5.13 -2.58 -15.76
CA ARG A 237 -6.23 -2.21 -14.84
C ARG A 237 -7.20 -3.37 -14.66
N VAL A 238 -7.56 -4.06 -15.75
CA VAL A 238 -8.42 -5.25 -15.72
C VAL A 238 -7.78 -6.40 -14.94
N GLU A 239 -6.50 -6.69 -15.16
CA GLU A 239 -5.78 -7.73 -14.41
C GLU A 239 -5.79 -7.44 -12.91
N ARG A 240 -5.52 -6.19 -12.50
CA ARG A 240 -5.61 -5.78 -11.08
C ARG A 240 -7.01 -5.99 -10.50
N MET A 241 -8.06 -5.65 -11.25
CA MET A 241 -9.45 -5.87 -10.82
C MET A 241 -9.79 -7.36 -10.67
N LEU A 242 -9.20 -8.24 -11.48
CA LEU A 242 -9.41 -9.69 -11.39
C LEU A 242 -8.61 -10.31 -10.24
N GLU A 243 -7.37 -9.89 -10.02
CA GLU A 243 -6.43 -10.56 -9.11
C GLU A 243 -6.47 -10.05 -7.66
N CYS A 244 -6.88 -8.79 -7.44
CA CYS A 244 -6.91 -8.19 -6.10
C CYS A 244 -7.78 -9.00 -5.13
N GLU A 245 -7.39 -9.00 -3.85
CA GLU A 245 -8.10 -9.73 -2.80
C GLU A 245 -9.51 -9.17 -2.57
N LEU A 246 -9.66 -7.84 -2.62
CA LEU A 246 -10.94 -7.15 -2.51
C LEU A 246 -11.20 -6.23 -3.71
N MET A 247 -12.28 -6.46 -4.42
CA MET A 247 -12.82 -5.55 -5.44
C MET A 247 -14.07 -4.86 -4.90
N ILE A 248 -14.12 -3.54 -5.00
CA ILE A 248 -15.32 -2.77 -4.73
C ILE A 248 -15.82 -2.19 -6.05
N LEU A 249 -17.02 -2.63 -6.44
CA LEU A 249 -17.75 -2.17 -7.62
C LEU A 249 -18.90 -1.26 -7.16
N ASP A 250 -18.66 0.04 -7.19
CA ASP A 250 -19.59 1.05 -6.67
C ASP A 250 -20.61 1.49 -7.73
N ASP A 251 -21.83 1.82 -7.30
CA ASP A 251 -22.91 2.35 -8.14
C ASP A 251 -23.26 1.47 -9.36
N LEU A 252 -23.35 0.15 -9.16
CA LEU A 252 -23.88 -0.78 -10.17
C LEU A 252 -25.32 -0.41 -10.54
N GLY A 253 -25.57 -0.24 -11.83
CA GLY A 253 -26.83 0.30 -12.35
C GLY A 253 -26.73 1.76 -12.81
N THR A 254 -25.56 2.35 -12.89
CA THR A 254 -25.38 3.70 -13.48
C THR A 254 -24.77 3.65 -14.87
N GLU A 255 -24.20 2.51 -15.26
CA GLU A 255 -23.57 2.29 -16.55
C GLU A 255 -24.56 2.19 -17.72
N MET A 256 -24.04 2.50 -18.91
CA MET A 256 -24.73 2.22 -20.16
C MET A 256 -24.68 0.71 -20.46
N LEU A 257 -25.84 0.08 -20.56
CA LEU A 257 -25.92 -1.34 -20.85
C LEU A 257 -25.72 -1.62 -22.34
N THR A 258 -24.56 -2.17 -22.65
CA THR A 258 -24.26 -2.82 -23.93
C THR A 258 -24.06 -4.33 -23.72
N GLN A 259 -24.17 -5.13 -24.77
CA GLN A 259 -23.81 -6.55 -24.69
C GLN A 259 -22.35 -6.76 -24.22
N ILE A 260 -21.47 -5.81 -24.54
CA ILE A 260 -20.07 -5.82 -24.12
C ILE A 260 -19.97 -5.58 -22.61
N SER A 261 -20.63 -4.55 -22.08
CA SER A 261 -20.67 -4.26 -20.64
C SER A 261 -21.25 -5.40 -19.81
N ILE A 262 -22.33 -6.06 -20.30
CA ILE A 262 -22.93 -7.23 -19.65
C ILE A 262 -21.93 -8.40 -19.63
N SER A 263 -21.27 -8.64 -20.76
CA SER A 263 -20.23 -9.68 -20.85
C SER A 263 -19.04 -9.38 -19.93
N ALA A 264 -18.62 -8.12 -19.83
CA ALA A 264 -17.52 -7.69 -18.96
C ALA A 264 -17.88 -7.87 -17.48
N LEU A 265 -19.08 -7.46 -17.07
CA LEU A 265 -19.58 -7.63 -15.71
C LEU A 265 -19.64 -9.12 -15.33
N TYR A 266 -20.16 -9.95 -16.25
CA TYR A 266 -20.18 -11.39 -16.06
C TYR A 266 -18.77 -11.96 -15.89
N THR A 267 -17.83 -11.59 -16.75
CA THR A 267 -16.43 -12.04 -16.64
C THR A 267 -15.83 -11.63 -15.30
N LEU A 268 -15.96 -10.36 -14.91
CA LEU A 268 -15.44 -9.84 -13.65
C LEU A 268 -15.97 -10.63 -12.44
N ILE A 269 -17.29 -10.77 -12.31
CA ILE A 269 -17.92 -11.47 -11.19
C ILE A 269 -17.54 -12.95 -11.21
N ASN A 270 -17.69 -13.62 -12.36
CA ASN A 270 -17.50 -15.06 -12.45
C ASN A 270 -16.05 -15.48 -12.21
N THR A 271 -15.08 -14.79 -12.80
CA THR A 271 -13.65 -15.10 -12.59
C THR A 271 -13.28 -14.96 -11.11
N ARG A 272 -13.69 -13.86 -10.46
CA ARG A 272 -13.39 -13.63 -9.05
C ARG A 272 -14.03 -14.66 -8.14
N LEU A 273 -15.28 -15.07 -8.40
CA LEU A 273 -15.95 -16.15 -7.65
C LEU A 273 -15.21 -17.48 -7.78
N ILE A 274 -14.79 -17.86 -8.99
CA ILE A 274 -14.03 -19.10 -9.24
C ILE A 274 -12.70 -19.09 -8.49
N GLU A 275 -12.02 -17.93 -8.46
CA GLU A 275 -10.73 -17.75 -7.79
C GLU A 275 -10.86 -17.48 -6.27
N GLY A 276 -12.09 -17.47 -5.73
CA GLY A 276 -12.33 -17.22 -4.30
C GLY A 276 -12.06 -15.79 -3.84
N LYS A 277 -11.89 -14.84 -4.77
CA LYS A 277 -11.61 -13.42 -4.51
C LYS A 277 -12.89 -12.67 -4.09
N LYS A 278 -12.76 -11.66 -3.23
CA LYS A 278 -13.92 -11.03 -2.58
C LYS A 278 -14.38 -9.79 -3.30
N THR A 279 -15.68 -9.65 -3.43
CA THR A 279 -16.28 -8.53 -4.16
C THR A 279 -17.36 -7.87 -3.30
N ILE A 280 -17.30 -6.54 -3.20
CA ILE A 280 -18.38 -5.71 -2.67
C ILE A 280 -19.02 -5.00 -3.86
N ILE A 281 -20.33 -5.16 -4.03
CA ILE A 281 -21.10 -4.45 -5.03
C ILE A 281 -22.01 -3.47 -4.31
N SER A 282 -22.08 -2.22 -4.76
CA SER A 282 -23.08 -1.26 -4.29
C SER A 282 -24.08 -0.95 -5.41
N THR A 283 -25.36 -0.84 -5.09
CA THR A 283 -26.42 -0.53 -6.07
C THR A 283 -27.58 0.23 -5.46
N ASN A 284 -28.20 1.09 -6.27
CA ASN A 284 -29.47 1.75 -5.95
C ASN A 284 -30.68 0.96 -6.48
N LEU A 285 -30.45 -0.16 -7.18
CA LEU A 285 -31.49 -0.96 -7.81
C LEU A 285 -32.10 -1.96 -6.82
N THR A 286 -33.42 -2.13 -6.91
CA THR A 286 -34.15 -3.24 -6.29
C THR A 286 -33.84 -4.56 -6.99
N ASP A 287 -34.13 -5.69 -6.35
CA ASP A 287 -33.95 -7.02 -6.95
C ASP A 287 -34.71 -7.18 -8.28
N ALA A 288 -35.91 -6.61 -8.37
CA ALA A 288 -36.71 -6.62 -9.59
C ALA A 288 -36.08 -5.78 -10.72
N GLU A 289 -35.44 -4.66 -10.38
CA GLU A 289 -34.72 -3.83 -11.35
C GLU A 289 -33.42 -4.50 -11.80
N LEU A 290 -32.68 -5.14 -10.88
CA LEU A 290 -31.51 -5.96 -11.23
C LEU A 290 -31.89 -7.06 -12.21
N ALA A 291 -32.95 -7.82 -11.93
CA ALA A 291 -33.43 -8.92 -12.78
C ALA A 291 -33.92 -8.46 -14.16
N ARG A 292 -34.43 -7.22 -14.29
CA ARG A 292 -34.80 -6.62 -15.58
C ARG A 292 -33.59 -6.14 -16.37
N ARG A 293 -32.53 -5.76 -15.68
CA ARG A 293 -31.39 -5.05 -16.24
C ARG A 293 -30.25 -5.97 -16.65
N TYR A 294 -29.99 -7.00 -15.86
CA TYR A 294 -28.90 -7.95 -16.07
C TYR A 294 -29.44 -9.33 -16.43
N THR A 295 -28.55 -10.18 -16.94
CA THR A 295 -28.92 -11.53 -17.33
C THR A 295 -29.19 -12.41 -16.09
N PRO A 296 -30.00 -13.48 -16.25
CA PRO A 296 -30.27 -14.42 -15.15
C PRO A 296 -28.99 -15.01 -14.53
N GLN A 297 -27.94 -15.20 -15.32
CA GLN A 297 -26.67 -15.74 -14.84
C GLN A 297 -25.92 -14.79 -13.90
N ILE A 298 -26.01 -13.48 -14.13
CA ILE A 298 -25.43 -12.45 -13.24
C ILE A 298 -26.28 -12.38 -11.96
N CYS A 299 -27.59 -12.26 -12.11
CA CYS A 299 -28.50 -12.16 -10.96
C CYS A 299 -28.39 -13.38 -10.05
N SER A 300 -28.37 -14.60 -10.61
CA SER A 300 -28.23 -15.83 -9.83
C SER A 300 -26.93 -15.89 -9.03
N ARG A 301 -25.82 -15.36 -9.55
CA ARG A 301 -24.54 -15.27 -8.83
C ARG A 301 -24.61 -14.25 -7.70
N ILE A 302 -25.19 -13.08 -7.97
CA ILE A 302 -25.35 -12.04 -6.96
C ILE A 302 -26.25 -12.56 -5.83
N ASP A 303 -27.39 -13.16 -6.15
CA ASP A 303 -28.33 -13.67 -5.16
C ASP A 303 -27.80 -14.88 -4.37
N GLY A 304 -26.98 -15.73 -4.99
CA GLY A 304 -26.45 -16.94 -4.36
C GLY A 304 -25.15 -16.75 -3.57
N GLU A 305 -24.27 -15.82 -3.99
CA GLU A 305 -22.89 -15.73 -3.50
C GLU A 305 -22.59 -14.45 -2.70
N PHE A 306 -23.56 -13.51 -2.62
CA PHE A 306 -23.38 -12.23 -1.93
C PHE A 306 -24.34 -12.13 -0.73
N LEU A 307 -23.79 -11.74 0.42
CA LEU A 307 -24.57 -11.35 1.58
C LEU A 307 -25.15 -9.95 1.33
N LYS A 308 -26.48 -9.86 1.27
CA LYS A 308 -27.21 -8.60 1.08
C LYS A 308 -27.23 -7.79 2.37
N LEU A 309 -26.73 -6.56 2.31
CA LEU A 309 -26.84 -5.56 3.38
C LEU A 309 -27.80 -4.45 2.93
N PRO A 310 -29.01 -4.37 3.53
CA PRO A 310 -30.01 -3.37 3.17
C PRO A 310 -29.69 -2.02 3.82
N PHE A 311 -29.45 -1.01 2.99
CA PHE A 311 -29.30 0.38 3.40
C PHE A 311 -30.67 1.06 3.40
N ALA A 312 -31.07 1.58 4.56
CA ALA A 312 -32.38 2.20 4.77
C ALA A 312 -32.25 3.60 5.38
N GLY A 313 -33.30 4.41 5.23
CA GLY A 313 -33.37 5.77 5.77
C GLY A 313 -33.66 6.82 4.68
N THR A 314 -33.39 8.07 5.01
CA THR A 314 -33.55 9.23 4.13
C THR A 314 -32.19 9.68 3.58
N ASP A 315 -32.19 10.42 2.47
CA ASP A 315 -30.96 10.92 1.84
C ASP A 315 -30.20 11.88 2.78
N ILE A 316 -29.09 11.39 3.33
CA ILE A 316 -28.28 12.13 4.31
C ILE A 316 -27.57 13.32 3.67
N ARG A 317 -27.31 13.27 2.36
CA ARG A 317 -26.68 14.39 1.65
C ARG A 317 -27.61 15.60 1.60
N LYS A 318 -28.93 15.39 1.64
CA LYS A 318 -29.92 16.47 1.74
C LYS A 318 -30.00 17.00 3.16
N LEU A 319 -30.09 16.12 4.16
CA LEU A 319 -30.11 16.52 5.57
C LEU A 319 -28.90 17.40 5.94
N LYS A 320 -27.69 17.02 5.51
CA LYS A 320 -26.47 17.81 5.76
C LYS A 320 -26.42 19.17 5.06
N LYS A 321 -27.25 19.42 4.03
CA LYS A 321 -27.35 20.73 3.37
C LYS A 321 -28.41 21.63 4.03
N GLU A 322 -29.35 21.04 4.76
CA GLU A 322 -30.44 21.74 5.44
C GLU A 322 -30.09 22.12 6.89
N MET A 323 -29.03 21.52 7.45
CA MET A 323 -28.41 21.84 8.75
C MET A 323 -27.33 22.91 8.60
#